data_AF-A0A398AYJ3-F1
#
_entry.id   AF-A0A398AYJ3-F1
#
_cell.length_a   1.000
_cell.length_b   1.000
_cell.length_c   1.000
_cell.angle_alpha   90.00
_cell.angle_beta   90.00
_cell.angle_gamma   90.00
#
_symmetry.space_group_name_H-M   'P 1'
#
loop_
_entity.id
_entity.type
_entity.pdbx_description
1 polymer ?
#
loop_
_entity_poly.entity_id
_entity_poly.type
_entity_poly.pdbx_seq_one_letter_code
_entity_poly.pdbx_strand_id
1 'polypeptide(L)'
;MKMEGQGCAGLSIFYEEGECMENCEGAVLEAEENFVGMLLLFPERVRECIIAADQLVCGKLRRLFEVILSLDEQGIPVDVFSIVSEVGTEKLESIGGIRYMVDIAVKVPFDANFYDCQYIVSDFDWQRRRE
;
A
#
# COMPACT_ATOMS: atom_id res chain seq x y z
N MET A 1 15.74 37.90 9.19
CA MET A 1 15.48 36.88 10.24
C MET A 1 14.64 35.79 9.61
N LYS A 2 15.29 34.67 9.23
CA LYS A 2 14.59 33.43 8.89
C LYS A 2 14.30 32.71 10.20
N MET A 3 13.06 32.28 10.37
CA MET A 3 12.65 31.41 11.47
C MET A 3 12.99 29.97 11.08
N GLU A 4 13.75 29.30 11.93
CA GLU A 4 14.02 27.86 11.87
C GLU A 4 12.93 27.08 12.60
N GLY A 5 12.65 25.87 12.10
CA GLY A 5 12.37 24.70 12.91
C GLY A 5 10.91 24.32 13.13
N GLN A 6 10.49 23.22 12.50
CA GLN A 6 10.34 21.93 13.19
C GLN A 6 10.27 20.80 12.16
N GLY A 7 11.29 19.95 12.18
CA GLY A 7 11.42 18.81 11.28
C GLY A 7 10.62 17.60 11.74
N CYS A 8 9.95 16.95 10.80
CA CYS A 8 9.53 15.56 10.94
C CYS A 8 10.77 14.68 10.77
N ALA A 9 11.33 14.25 11.90
CA ALA A 9 12.37 13.23 11.94
C ALA A 9 11.71 11.86 11.74
N GLY A 10 12.05 11.17 10.65
CA GLY A 10 11.54 9.82 10.39
C GLY A 10 11.80 9.23 9.01
N LEU A 11 12.21 10.01 7.99
CA LEU A 11 12.69 9.42 6.73
C LEU A 11 14.21 9.38 6.73
N SER A 12 14.78 8.20 6.98
CA SER A 12 16.17 7.90 6.63
C SER A 12 16.26 7.29 5.24
N ILE A 13 15.62 7.95 4.27
CA ILE A 13 15.96 7.81 2.86
C ILE A 13 16.63 9.13 2.47
N PHE A 14 17.95 9.08 2.32
CA PHE A 14 18.72 10.18 1.76
C PHE A 14 18.27 10.38 0.32
N TYR A 15 17.36 11.33 0.07
CA TYR A 15 17.14 11.86 -1.26
C TYR A 15 18.21 12.94 -1.49
N GLU A 16 19.29 12.58 -2.16
CA GLU A 16 20.21 13.57 -2.73
C GLU A 16 19.47 14.34 -3.84
N GLU A 17 19.54 15.66 -3.79
CA GLU A 17 18.93 16.56 -4.78
C GLU A 17 19.52 16.26 -6.17
N GLY A 18 18.75 15.64 -7.08
CA GLY A 18 19.15 15.61 -8.50
C GLY A 18 18.67 14.48 -9.41
N GLU A 19 18.04 13.40 -8.92
CA GLU A 19 17.63 12.28 -9.78
C GLU A 19 16.11 12.23 -10.00
N CYS A 20 15.62 13.10 -10.89
CA CYS A 20 14.26 13.01 -11.41
C CYS A 20 14.17 11.92 -12.50
N MET A 21 13.22 10.98 -12.30
CA MET A 21 12.56 10.09 -13.28
C MET A 21 12.95 8.61 -13.44
N GLU A 22 14.07 8.07 -12.96
CA GLU A 22 14.35 6.62 -13.11
C GLU A 22 14.16 5.77 -11.84
N ASN A 23 13.88 6.38 -10.69
CA ASN A 23 13.74 5.68 -9.38
C ASN A 23 12.30 5.66 -8.83
N CYS A 24 11.33 6.25 -9.53
CA CYS A 24 9.95 6.41 -9.02
C CYS A 24 9.17 5.08 -8.94
N GLU A 25 9.48 4.09 -9.80
CA GLU A 25 8.74 2.81 -9.81
C GLU A 25 8.98 1.99 -8.53
N GLY A 26 10.20 2.04 -7.98
CA GLY A 26 10.55 1.33 -6.74
C GLY A 26 9.92 1.95 -5.49
N ALA A 27 9.98 3.27 -5.36
CA ALA A 27 9.43 3.98 -4.21
C ALA A 27 7.89 3.89 -4.14
N VAL A 28 7.22 3.94 -5.30
CA VAL A 28 5.76 3.75 -5.36
C VAL A 28 5.39 2.32 -4.99
N LEU A 29 6.09 1.30 -5.54
CA LEU A 29 5.82 -0.09 -5.19
C LEU A 29 6.01 -0.35 -3.69
N GLU A 30 7.04 0.23 -3.07
CA GLU A 30 7.24 0.12 -1.61
C GLU A 30 6.09 0.76 -0.82
N ALA A 31 5.60 1.92 -1.26
CA ALA A 31 4.43 2.55 -0.67
C ALA A 31 3.16 1.69 -0.81
N GLU A 32 2.96 1.05 -1.97
CA GLU A 32 1.83 0.13 -2.20
C GLU A 32 1.91 -1.11 -1.31
N GLU A 33 3.09 -1.74 -1.22
CA GLU A 33 3.32 -2.90 -0.37
C GLU A 33 3.10 -2.56 1.10
N ASN A 34 3.60 -1.41 1.55
CA ASN A 34 3.41 -0.93 2.93
C ASN A 34 1.93 -0.61 3.20
N PHE A 35 1.25 0.05 2.26
CA PHE A 35 -0.18 0.36 2.38
C PHE A 35 -1.01 -0.91 2.55
N VAL A 36 -0.88 -1.86 1.63
CA VAL A 36 -1.65 -3.12 1.69
C VAL A 36 -1.19 -3.99 2.87
N GLY A 37 0.10 -4.04 3.15
CA GLY A 37 0.65 -4.75 4.31
C GLY A 37 0.09 -4.22 5.62
N MET A 38 -0.05 -2.90 5.78
CA MET A 38 -0.70 -2.30 6.95
C MET A 38 -2.18 -2.70 7.06
N LEU A 39 -2.91 -2.86 5.95
CA LEU A 39 -4.30 -3.35 5.99
C LEU A 39 -4.40 -4.82 6.38
N LEU A 40 -3.39 -5.63 6.08
CA LEU A 40 -3.32 -7.02 6.55
C LEU A 40 -3.02 -7.09 8.07
N LEU A 41 -2.25 -6.15 8.61
CA LEU A 41 -1.92 -6.08 10.04
C LEU A 41 -3.02 -5.39 10.87
N PHE A 42 -3.63 -4.36 10.31
CA PHE A 42 -4.57 -3.43 10.96
C PHE A 42 -5.82 -3.25 10.07
N PRO A 43 -6.64 -4.30 9.88
CA PRO A 43 -7.75 -4.29 8.94
C PRO A 43 -8.84 -3.27 9.26
N GLU A 44 -8.95 -2.82 10.51
CA GLU A 44 -9.85 -1.73 10.89
C GLU A 44 -9.56 -0.40 10.16
N ARG A 45 -8.33 -0.22 9.65
CA ARG A 45 -7.92 0.97 8.89
C ARG A 45 -8.50 1.03 7.48
N VAL A 46 -9.16 -0.03 7.00
CA VAL A 46 -9.87 0.00 5.70
C VAL A 46 -10.83 1.20 5.64
N ARG A 47 -11.47 1.57 6.76
CA ARG A 47 -12.41 2.71 6.86
C ARG A 47 -11.74 4.08 6.75
N GLU A 48 -10.42 4.14 6.89
CA GLU A 48 -9.62 5.35 6.75
C GLU A 48 -9.05 5.49 5.33
N CYS A 49 -9.33 4.52 4.44
CA CYS A 49 -8.85 4.56 3.06
C CYS A 49 -9.50 5.70 2.27
N ILE A 50 -8.67 6.48 1.57
CA ILE A 50 -9.12 7.54 0.65
C ILE A 50 -8.83 7.20 -0.82
N ILE A 51 -8.05 6.15 -1.08
CA ILE A 51 -7.67 5.72 -2.42
C ILE A 51 -8.50 4.54 -2.90
N ALA A 52 -8.75 4.48 -4.20
CA ALA A 52 -9.41 3.36 -4.86
C ALA A 52 -8.39 2.31 -5.34
N ALA A 53 -8.81 1.06 -5.50
CA ALA A 53 -7.89 -0.01 -5.86
C ALA A 53 -7.23 0.17 -7.24
N ASP A 54 -7.91 0.80 -8.19
CA ASP A 54 -7.36 1.09 -9.52
C ASP A 54 -6.18 2.07 -9.50
N GLN A 55 -6.01 2.82 -8.40
CA GLN A 55 -4.86 3.69 -8.18
C GLN A 55 -3.57 2.93 -7.90
N LEU A 56 -3.66 1.70 -7.37
CA LEU A 56 -2.50 0.81 -7.24
C LEU A 56 -2.02 0.38 -8.62
N VAL A 57 -0.74 0.59 -8.91
CA VAL A 57 -0.03 0.18 -10.12
C VAL A 57 0.20 -1.32 -10.14
N CYS A 58 0.61 -1.91 -9.00
CA CYS A 58 0.86 -3.34 -8.92
C CYS A 58 -0.44 -4.13 -9.00
N GLY A 59 -0.61 -4.90 -10.09
CA GLY A 59 -1.83 -5.66 -10.33
C GLY A 59 -2.14 -6.71 -9.25
N LYS A 60 -1.12 -7.27 -8.57
CA LYS A 60 -1.33 -8.21 -7.45
C LYS A 60 -1.89 -7.49 -6.22
N LEU A 61 -1.30 -6.35 -5.86
CA LEU A 61 -1.72 -5.54 -4.73
C LEU A 61 -3.10 -4.92 -4.97
N ARG A 62 -3.39 -4.48 -6.20
CA ARG A 62 -4.73 -4.05 -6.61
C ARG A 62 -5.79 -5.10 -6.31
N ARG A 63 -5.62 -6.32 -6.81
CA ARG A 63 -6.58 -7.42 -6.59
C ARG A 63 -6.69 -7.79 -5.12
N LEU A 64 -5.57 -7.81 -4.39
CA LEU A 64 -5.59 -8.06 -2.96
C LEU A 64 -6.37 -6.99 -2.21
N PHE A 65 -6.18 -5.72 -2.55
CA PHE A 65 -6.92 -4.62 -1.94
C PHE A 65 -8.42 -4.66 -2.30
N GLU A 66 -8.79 -5.01 -3.54
CA GLU A 66 -10.20 -5.24 -3.92
C GLU A 66 -10.86 -6.31 -3.04
N VAL A 67 -10.14 -7.40 -2.74
CA VAL A 67 -10.64 -8.46 -1.84
C VAL A 67 -10.78 -7.95 -0.41
N ILE A 68 -9.80 -7.19 0.10
CA ILE A 68 -9.87 -6.59 1.43
C ILE A 68 -11.10 -5.67 1.55
N LEU A 69 -11.34 -4.82 0.55
CA LEU A 69 -12.52 -3.96 0.50
C LEU A 69 -13.81 -4.79 0.49
N SER A 70 -13.87 -5.84 -0.32
CA SER A 70 -15.06 -6.70 -0.40
C SER A 70 -15.36 -7.41 0.94
N LEU A 71 -14.33 -7.88 1.64
CA LEU A 71 -14.51 -8.51 2.96
C LEU A 71 -15.02 -7.52 4.00
N ASP A 72 -14.46 -6.31 4.05
CA ASP A 72 -14.94 -5.25 4.97
C ASP A 72 -16.39 -4.85 4.66
N GLU A 73 -16.75 -4.71 3.38
CA GLU A 73 -18.14 -4.43 2.94
C GLU A 73 -19.12 -5.54 3.36
N GLN A 74 -18.68 -6.79 3.33
CA GLN A 74 -19.47 -7.95 3.79
C GLN A 74 -19.51 -8.08 5.32
N GLY A 75 -18.71 -7.29 6.05
CA GLY A 75 -18.54 -7.43 7.50
C GLY A 75 -17.79 -8.71 7.90
N ILE A 76 -17.03 -9.30 6.97
CA ILE A 76 -16.21 -10.48 7.21
C ILE A 76 -14.83 -10.01 7.69
N PRO A 77 -14.27 -10.61 8.76
CA PRO A 77 -12.93 -10.28 9.20
C PRO A 77 -11.88 -10.44 8.09
N VAL A 78 -11.04 -9.43 7.89
CA VAL A 78 -9.92 -9.49 6.95
C VAL A 78 -8.78 -10.27 7.61
N ASP A 79 -8.65 -11.54 7.25
CA ASP A 79 -7.57 -12.42 7.64
C ASP A 79 -7.19 -13.35 6.47
N VAL A 80 -6.06 -14.06 6.58
CA VAL A 80 -5.55 -14.92 5.49
C VAL A 80 -6.55 -16.00 5.07
N PHE A 81 -7.29 -16.60 6.00
CA PHE A 81 -8.26 -17.63 5.67
C PHE A 81 -9.46 -17.04 4.93
N SER A 82 -9.97 -15.90 5.41
CA SER A 82 -11.07 -15.18 4.77
C SER A 82 -10.70 -14.71 3.36
N ILE A 83 -9.49 -14.18 3.16
CA ILE A 83 -8.98 -13.78 1.83
C ILE A 83 -8.87 -14.99 0.89
N VAL A 84 -8.31 -16.11 1.36
CA VAL A 84 -8.19 -17.33 0.54
C VAL A 84 -9.57 -17.88 0.17
N SER A 85 -10.52 -17.83 1.10
CA SER A 85 -11.90 -18.27 0.87
C SER A 85 -12.63 -17.39 -0.15
N GLU A 86 -12.46 -16.07 -0.08
CA GLU A 86 -13.09 -15.11 -0.99
C GLU A 86 -12.52 -15.21 -2.40
N VAL A 87 -11.20 -15.36 -2.53
CA VAL A 87 -10.52 -15.42 -3.84
C VAL A 87 -10.71 -16.77 -4.53
N GLY A 88 -10.76 -17.85 -3.75
CA GLY A 88 -10.71 -19.22 -4.26
C GLY A 88 -9.28 -19.69 -4.53
N THR A 89 -9.04 -20.98 -4.29
CA THR A 89 -7.71 -21.59 -4.41
C THR A 89 -7.10 -21.48 -5.81
N GLU A 90 -7.94 -21.45 -6.85
CA GLU A 90 -7.53 -21.38 -8.25
C GLU A 90 -7.07 -19.99 -8.69
N LYS A 91 -7.48 -18.93 -7.96
CA LYS A 91 -7.08 -17.54 -8.23
C LYS A 91 -6.07 -17.00 -7.22
N LEU A 92 -5.67 -17.81 -6.24
CA LEU A 92 -4.78 -17.40 -5.16
C LEU A 92 -3.42 -16.86 -5.67
N GLU A 93 -2.89 -17.44 -6.75
CA GLU A 93 -1.67 -16.95 -7.39
C GLU A 93 -1.83 -15.56 -8.04
N SER A 94 -3.07 -15.18 -8.40
CA SER A 94 -3.34 -13.85 -8.96
C SER A 94 -3.13 -12.73 -7.94
N ILE A 95 -3.24 -13.01 -6.64
CA ILE A 95 -2.89 -12.06 -5.57
C ILE A 95 -1.46 -12.28 -5.03
N GLY A 96 -0.69 -13.18 -5.65
CA GLY A 96 0.68 -13.52 -5.27
C GLY A 96 0.82 -14.72 -4.32
N GLY A 97 -0.28 -15.34 -3.89
CA GLY A 97 -0.25 -16.47 -2.98
C GLY A 97 -0.14 -16.07 -1.50
N ILE A 98 -0.32 -17.07 -0.61
CA ILE A 98 -0.23 -16.87 0.85
C ILE A 98 1.15 -16.35 1.24
N ARG A 99 2.21 -16.88 0.62
CA ARG A 99 3.58 -16.47 0.94
C ARG A 99 3.79 -14.97 0.71
N TYR A 100 3.31 -14.45 -0.42
CA TYR A 100 3.44 -13.04 -0.75
C TYR A 100 2.67 -12.15 0.24
N MET A 101 1.45 -12.52 0.63
CA MET A 101 0.68 -11.78 1.63
C MET A 101 1.41 -11.69 2.98
N VAL A 102 2.01 -12.81 3.42
CA VAL A 102 2.81 -12.82 4.65
C VAL A 102 4.06 -11.95 4.48
N ASP A 103 4.76 -12.08 3.35
CA ASP A 103 6.00 -11.33 3.08
C ASP A 103 5.75 -9.81 3.09
N ILE A 104 4.69 -9.30 2.46
CA ILE A 104 4.38 -7.86 2.49
C ILE A 104 3.94 -7.40 3.89
N ALA A 105 3.21 -8.22 4.65
CA ALA A 105 2.80 -7.86 6.01
C ALA A 105 4.00 -7.75 6.96
N VAL A 106 4.97 -8.68 6.87
CA VAL A 106 6.17 -8.63 7.73
C VAL A 106 7.20 -7.60 7.27
N LYS A 107 7.12 -7.14 6.01
CA LYS A 107 8.02 -6.13 5.46
C LYS A 107 7.70 -4.73 5.95
N VAL A 108 6.46 -4.47 6.39
CA VAL A 108 6.01 -3.14 6.85
C VAL A 108 6.95 -2.59 7.93
N PRO A 109 7.65 -1.47 7.66
CA PRO A 109 8.50 -0.81 8.64
C PRO A 109 7.68 -0.33 9.86
N PHE A 110 8.30 -0.31 11.04
CA PHE A 110 7.63 0.15 12.27
C PHE A 110 7.19 1.63 12.19
N ASP A 111 7.96 2.45 11.46
CA ASP A 111 7.73 3.87 11.23
C ASP A 111 6.91 4.15 9.96
N ALA A 112 6.45 3.11 9.25
CA ALA A 112 5.58 3.30 8.09
C ALA A 112 4.26 3.95 8.52
N ASN A 113 3.87 4.98 7.78
CA ASN A 113 2.65 5.73 8.04
C ASN A 113 1.60 5.43 6.96
N PHE A 114 0.42 5.02 7.43
CA PHE A 114 -0.70 4.65 6.58
C PHE A 114 -1.16 5.80 5.65
N TYR A 115 -1.22 7.03 6.15
CA TYR A 115 -1.64 8.19 5.36
C TYR A 115 -0.57 8.62 4.37
N ASP A 116 0.71 8.55 4.74
CA ASP A 116 1.81 8.91 3.84
C ASP A 116 1.89 7.93 2.67
N CYS A 117 1.70 6.63 2.91
CA CYS A 117 1.66 5.62 1.84
C CYS A 117 0.50 5.88 0.87
N GLN A 118 -0.71 6.15 1.39
CA GLN A 118 -1.86 6.51 0.56
C GLN A 118 -1.65 7.78 -0.26
N TYR A 119 -1.00 8.78 0.35
CA TYR A 119 -0.68 10.03 -0.32
C TYR A 119 0.27 9.80 -1.50
N ILE A 120 1.34 9.02 -1.31
CA ILE A 120 2.29 8.67 -2.37
C ILE A 120 1.58 7.96 -3.53
N VAL A 121 0.74 6.96 -3.24
CA VAL A 121 -0.02 6.22 -4.26
C VAL A 121 -0.97 7.14 -5.03
N SER A 122 -1.71 7.99 -4.32
CA SER A 122 -2.66 8.93 -4.93
C SER A 122 -1.98 9.98 -5.82
N ASP A 123 -0.87 10.56 -5.34
CA ASP A 123 -0.10 11.55 -6.09
C ASP A 123 0.48 10.94 -7.37
N PHE A 124 1.04 9.72 -7.28
CA PHE A 124 1.54 9.01 -8.45
C PHE A 124 0.44 8.67 -9.47
N ASP A 125 -0.70 8.15 -9.02
CA ASP A 125 -1.84 7.87 -9.91
C ASP A 125 -2.33 9.13 -10.63
N TRP A 126 -2.39 10.26 -9.92
CA TRP A 126 -2.75 11.55 -10.51
C TRP A 126 -1.75 11.99 -11.58
N GLN A 127 -0.45 11.83 -11.35
CA GLN A 127 0.59 12.12 -12.35
C GLN A 127 0.44 11.22 -13.58
N ARG A 128 0.31 9.90 -13.37
CA ARG A 128 0.16 8.88 -14.42
C ARG A 128 -1.04 9.12 -15.34
N ARG A 129 -2.16 9.64 -14.81
CA ARG A 129 -3.39 9.89 -15.62
C ARG A 129 -3.36 11.19 -16.43
N ARG A 130 -2.38 12.06 -16.19
CA ARG A 130 -2.25 13.34 -16.90
C ARG A 130 -1.41 13.24 -18.17
N GLU A 131 -0.70 12.13 -18.36
CA GLU A 131 0.07 11.79 -19.55
C GLU A 131 -0.78 11.01 -20.56
#